data_AF-A0A433XAF6-F1
#
_entry.id   AF-A0A433XAF6-F1
#
_cell.length_a   1.000
_cell.length_b   1.000
_cell.length_c   1.000
_cell.angle_alpha   90.00
_cell.angle_beta   90.00
_cell.angle_gamma   90.00
#
_symmetry.space_group_name_H-M   'P 1'
#
loop_
_entity.id
_entity.type
_entity.pdbx_description
1 polymer ?
#
loop_
_entity_poly.entity_id
_entity_poly.type
_entity_poly.pdbx_seq_one_letter_code
_entity_poly.pdbx_strand_id
1 'polypeptide(L)'
;MSSTSMARSSGVCRATLSVLRPDATRPRGVGGRHSPIPPLALASPVRLCHHPRMQTRSPRPPRPDRRLVLKGAVAGLIGLVFARPALGQGGAALARGLANGLDHGLVPGAAGDQSAALQRALNEAAALGIPLFLPGGRYEISDVALPARSILLGAGPQTMLAGRGGSTVLSAEGADDIAIMDLSVDGSNGSEMPDRDGLIAIRRSSGLRLERIAIANAAGNGLYLEGVAGRLRDLNIGRCTRSAIFALDGTGLSVTGAAINDCGNAGIRIWRERPGSDGTILTGNRIARIDWTGGGNGQNGNGINVFNADDVIVSDNHLSDCAFSAIRLNTTAMSGYRAIPACAAARWRSFRSSGSQAR
;
A
#
# COMPACT_ATOMS: atom_id res chain seq x y z
N MET A 1 -35.13 -31.22 -2.50
CA MET A 1 -33.91 -32.04 -2.59
C MET A 1 -33.56 -32.22 -4.05
N SER A 2 -32.50 -31.55 -4.52
CA SER A 2 -31.64 -31.97 -5.64
C SER A 2 -30.50 -30.97 -5.71
N SER A 3 -29.35 -31.39 -5.19
CA SER A 3 -28.09 -30.65 -5.23
C SER A 3 -27.43 -30.85 -6.59
N THR A 4 -27.19 -29.77 -7.32
CA THR A 4 -26.33 -29.81 -8.50
C THR A 4 -24.97 -29.25 -8.12
N SER A 5 -24.05 -30.17 -7.83
CA SER A 5 -22.62 -29.92 -7.63
C SER A 5 -22.01 -29.36 -8.92
N MET A 6 -21.60 -28.09 -8.93
CA MET A 6 -20.72 -27.56 -9.97
C MET A 6 -19.27 -27.92 -9.64
N ALA A 7 -18.71 -28.79 -10.48
CA ALA A 7 -17.31 -29.19 -10.43
C ALA A 7 -16.40 -27.97 -10.67
N ARG A 8 -15.47 -27.72 -9.74
CA ARG A 8 -14.36 -26.78 -9.92
C ARG A 8 -13.41 -27.36 -10.96
N SER A 9 -13.37 -26.77 -12.16
CA SER A 9 -12.28 -27.00 -13.10
C SER A 9 -11.09 -26.13 -12.70
N SER A 10 -9.99 -26.76 -12.33
CA SER A 10 -8.69 -26.12 -12.14
C SER A 10 -8.14 -25.69 -13.50
N GLY A 11 -8.60 -24.55 -13.99
CA GLY A 11 -8.12 -23.91 -15.21
C GLY A 11 -6.88 -23.06 -14.93
N VAL A 12 -5.77 -23.38 -15.57
CA VAL A 12 -4.51 -22.62 -15.50
C VAL A 12 -4.71 -21.25 -16.16
N CYS A 13 -4.66 -20.17 -15.37
CA CYS A 13 -4.77 -18.80 -15.87
C CYS A 13 -3.55 -18.41 -16.73
N ARG A 14 -3.82 -17.95 -17.95
CA ARG A 14 -2.84 -17.31 -18.85
C ARG A 14 -2.50 -15.91 -18.33
N ALA A 15 -1.23 -15.66 -18.04
CA ALA A 15 -0.72 -14.29 -17.97
C ALA A 15 -0.70 -13.68 -19.39
N THR A 16 -1.62 -12.78 -19.67
CA THR A 16 -1.58 -11.96 -20.89
C THR A 16 -1.15 -10.55 -20.49
N LEU A 17 0.07 -10.16 -20.88
CA LEU A 17 0.49 -8.76 -20.85
C LEU A 17 -0.19 -8.05 -22.03
N SER A 18 -1.38 -7.51 -21.82
CA SER A 18 -2.06 -6.69 -22.83
C SER A 18 -1.67 -5.23 -22.64
N VAL A 19 -0.64 -4.78 -23.36
CA VAL A 19 -0.40 -3.35 -23.57
C VAL A 19 -1.24 -2.92 -24.78
N LEU A 20 -2.46 -2.46 -24.53
CA LEU A 20 -3.26 -1.80 -25.57
C LEU A 20 -2.68 -0.40 -25.79
N ARG A 21 -1.98 -0.22 -26.91
CA ARG A 21 -1.62 1.12 -27.41
C ARG A 21 -2.88 1.78 -27.97
N PRO A 22 -3.12 3.08 -27.75
CA PRO A 22 -4.20 3.79 -28.42
C PRO A 22 -3.87 3.91 -29.92
N ASP A 23 -4.77 3.41 -30.77
CA ASP A 23 -4.73 3.61 -32.22
C ASP A 23 -4.90 5.10 -32.55
N ALA A 24 -3.88 5.69 -33.17
CA ALA A 24 -3.96 7.02 -33.75
C ALA A 24 -4.64 6.92 -35.14
N THR A 25 -5.96 6.99 -35.17
CA THR A 25 -6.71 7.26 -36.41
C THR A 25 -6.79 8.78 -36.62
N ARG A 26 -6.00 9.30 -37.57
CA ARG A 26 -6.25 10.62 -38.18
C ARG A 26 -6.67 10.46 -39.65
N PRO A 27 -7.62 11.26 -40.15
CA PRO A 27 -8.16 11.13 -41.50
C PRO A 27 -7.20 11.70 -42.54
N ARG A 28 -7.30 11.16 -43.77
CA ARG A 28 -6.55 11.58 -44.96
C ARG A 28 -6.98 12.99 -45.41
N GLY A 29 -6.00 13.82 -45.75
CA GLY A 29 -6.15 15.10 -46.44
C GLY A 29 -4.87 15.43 -47.23
N VAL A 30 -5.04 16.01 -48.42
CA VAL A 30 -4.13 15.99 -49.57
C VAL A 30 -3.13 17.17 -49.58
N GLY A 31 -1.90 16.91 -50.03
CA GLY A 31 -1.13 17.82 -50.89
C GLY A 31 -0.05 18.69 -50.25
N GLY A 32 1.23 18.42 -50.56
CA GLY A 32 2.34 19.35 -50.31
C GLY A 32 3.70 18.67 -50.34
N ARG A 33 4.43 18.80 -51.47
CA ARG A 33 5.80 18.32 -51.67
C ARG A 33 6.76 19.11 -50.78
N HIS A 34 7.73 18.45 -50.13
CA HIS A 34 9.14 18.88 -50.01
C HIS A 34 10.02 17.75 -49.41
N SER A 35 11.30 17.79 -49.79
CA SER A 35 12.37 16.77 -49.84
C SER A 35 12.66 15.88 -48.62
N PRO A 36 13.32 14.71 -48.83
CA PRO A 36 13.62 13.75 -47.77
C PRO A 36 14.86 14.11 -46.94
N ILE A 37 14.74 13.92 -45.62
CA ILE A 37 15.83 13.94 -44.63
C ILE A 37 16.48 12.54 -44.62
N PRO A 38 17.81 12.40 -44.65
CA PRO A 38 18.48 11.09 -44.67
C PRO A 38 18.40 10.39 -43.30
N PRO A 39 18.35 9.04 -43.25
CA PRO A 39 18.37 8.30 -42.00
C PRO A 39 19.77 8.26 -41.39
N LEU A 40 19.87 8.66 -40.11
CA LEU A 40 21.05 8.47 -39.28
C LEU A 40 21.23 6.98 -38.92
N ALA A 41 22.49 6.59 -38.98
CA ALA A 41 22.98 5.22 -39.03
C ALA A 41 22.77 4.38 -37.75
N LEU A 42 22.64 3.08 -37.98
CA LEU A 42 22.80 2.01 -37.00
C LEU A 42 24.10 2.17 -36.20
N ALA A 43 24.00 2.28 -34.88
CA ALA A 43 25.12 2.09 -33.97
C ALA A 43 25.25 0.60 -33.59
N SER A 44 26.45 0.07 -33.83
CA SER A 44 26.91 -1.29 -33.55
C SER A 44 26.75 -1.75 -32.08
N PRO A 45 26.71 -3.07 -31.82
CA PRO A 45 26.65 -3.60 -30.46
C PRO A 45 27.99 -3.41 -29.72
N VAL A 46 27.91 -2.88 -28.50
CA VAL A 46 29.04 -2.76 -27.57
C VAL A 46 29.48 -4.16 -27.14
N ARG A 47 30.75 -4.50 -27.39
CA ARG A 47 31.44 -5.67 -26.82
C ARG A 47 31.55 -5.50 -25.30
N LEU A 48 30.98 -6.43 -24.54
CA LEU A 48 31.35 -6.60 -23.12
C LEU A 48 32.77 -7.15 -23.04
N CYS A 49 33.70 -6.33 -22.56
CA CYS A 49 35.00 -6.81 -22.09
C CYS A 49 34.83 -7.49 -20.73
N HIS A 50 35.29 -8.75 -20.66
CA HIS A 50 35.40 -9.53 -19.44
C HIS A 50 36.52 -8.95 -18.56
N HIS A 51 36.20 -8.52 -17.34
CA HIS A 51 37.22 -8.22 -16.32
C HIS A 51 37.32 -9.38 -15.31
N PRO A 52 38.53 -9.89 -15.01
CA PRO A 52 38.71 -10.95 -14.04
C PRO A 52 38.55 -10.42 -12.60
N ARG A 53 37.86 -11.20 -11.77
CA ARG A 53 37.69 -10.97 -10.32
C ARG A 53 39.06 -10.97 -9.62
N MET A 54 39.49 -9.83 -9.10
CA MET A 54 40.49 -9.78 -8.03
C MET A 54 39.83 -10.03 -6.68
N GLN A 55 40.23 -11.12 -6.01
CA GLN A 55 39.92 -11.37 -4.61
C GLN A 55 40.93 -10.59 -3.74
N THR A 56 40.47 -9.55 -3.05
CA THR A 56 41.27 -8.88 -2.01
C THR A 56 40.99 -9.56 -0.66
N ARG A 57 42.03 -10.17 -0.09
CA ARG A 57 42.04 -10.67 1.30
C ARG A 57 42.06 -9.47 2.25
N SER A 58 41.02 -9.33 3.09
CA SER A 58 41.05 -8.40 4.22
C SER A 58 41.99 -8.91 5.34
N PRO A 59 42.79 -8.04 6.00
CA PRO A 59 43.60 -8.42 7.14
C PRO A 59 42.74 -8.60 8.41
N ARG A 60 43.08 -9.59 9.23
CA ARG A 60 42.45 -9.85 10.54
C ARG A 60 42.90 -8.80 11.57
N PRO A 61 42.04 -8.36 12.50
CA PRO A 61 42.47 -7.51 13.61
C PRO A 61 43.30 -8.32 14.64
N PRO A 62 44.26 -7.68 15.35
CA PRO A 62 45.05 -8.35 16.36
C PRO A 62 44.24 -8.65 17.63
N ARG A 63 44.55 -9.77 18.28
CA ARG A 63 43.98 -10.18 19.57
C ARG A 63 44.63 -9.38 20.71
N PRO A 64 43.89 -9.00 21.77
CA PRO A 64 44.48 -8.32 22.91
C PRO A 64 45.22 -9.33 23.79
N ASP A 65 46.51 -9.06 24.03
CA ASP A 65 47.33 -9.86 24.93
C ASP A 65 47.34 -9.25 26.34
N ARG A 66 47.19 -10.11 27.35
CA ARG A 66 47.10 -9.73 28.77
C ARG A 66 48.50 -9.73 29.37
N ARG A 67 49.12 -8.55 29.56
CA ARG A 67 50.26 -8.36 30.49
C ARG A 67 50.49 -6.87 30.81
N LEU A 68 49.84 -6.43 31.88
CA LEU A 68 50.37 -5.68 33.02
C LEU A 68 51.72 -4.93 32.84
N VAL A 69 51.71 -3.60 32.91
CA VAL A 69 52.75 -2.84 33.65
C VAL A 69 52.12 -1.61 34.33
N LEU A 70 52.24 -1.61 35.65
CA LEU A 70 51.97 -0.54 36.61
C LEU A 70 53.27 0.28 36.82
N LYS A 71 53.13 1.57 37.17
CA LYS A 71 54.10 2.57 37.72
C LYS A 71 54.29 3.77 36.77
N GLY A 72 54.26 5.04 37.19
CA GLY A 72 54.11 5.65 38.51
C GLY A 72 53.74 7.14 38.37
N ALA A 73 53.45 7.77 39.52
CA ALA A 73 53.03 9.16 39.68
C ALA A 73 54.17 10.18 39.39
N VAL A 74 53.81 11.42 39.03
CA VAL A 74 54.26 12.70 39.64
C VAL A 74 53.45 13.88 39.04
N ALA A 75 53.23 14.87 39.90
CA ALA A 75 52.39 16.06 39.84
C ALA A 75 52.57 17.04 38.65
N GLY A 76 51.51 17.80 38.37
CA GLY A 76 51.52 19.02 37.57
C GLY A 76 50.16 19.74 37.61
N LEU A 77 50.01 20.72 38.50
CA LEU A 77 48.89 21.67 38.53
C LEU A 77 48.87 22.49 37.23
N ILE A 78 47.83 22.31 36.41
CA ILE A 78 47.29 23.37 35.54
C ILE A 78 45.77 23.34 35.72
N GLY A 79 45.24 24.39 36.34
CA GLY A 79 43.81 24.60 36.47
C GLY A 79 43.20 24.85 35.10
N LEU A 80 42.59 23.81 34.52
CA LEU A 80 41.54 23.99 33.53
C LEU A 80 40.24 24.14 34.30
N VAL A 81 39.70 25.35 34.33
CA VAL A 81 38.28 25.56 34.61
C VAL A 81 37.53 24.82 33.52
N PHE A 82 37.14 23.58 33.77
CA PHE A 82 36.08 22.95 33.01
C PHE A 82 34.85 23.80 33.32
N ALA A 83 34.54 24.73 32.42
CA ALA A 83 33.19 25.22 32.27
C ALA A 83 32.33 23.96 32.22
N ARG A 84 31.59 23.71 33.30
CA ARG A 84 30.50 22.73 33.26
C ARG A 84 29.70 23.16 32.04
N PRO A 85 29.49 22.31 31.01
CA PRO A 85 28.42 22.63 30.11
C PRO A 85 27.23 22.75 31.04
N ALA A 86 26.65 23.95 31.11
CA ALA A 86 25.26 24.04 31.45
C ALA A 86 24.64 23.05 30.46
N LEU A 87 24.24 21.89 30.98
CA LEU A 87 23.26 21.06 30.31
C LEU A 87 22.09 22.01 30.17
N GLY A 88 22.09 22.73 29.05
CA GLY A 88 20.94 23.47 28.59
C GLY A 88 19.80 22.49 28.71
N GLN A 89 18.71 22.97 29.27
CA GLN A 89 17.46 22.26 29.42
C GLN A 89 16.91 21.91 28.02
N GLY A 90 17.56 20.98 27.33
CA GLY A 90 17.10 20.29 26.13
C GLY A 90 16.42 18.97 26.48
N GLY A 91 16.12 18.76 27.77
CA GLY A 91 15.41 17.60 28.31
C GLY A 91 13.90 17.81 28.50
N ALA A 92 13.31 18.89 27.96
CA ALA A 92 11.87 19.11 28.00
C ALA A 92 11.17 18.80 26.67
N ALA A 93 11.70 17.85 25.90
CA ALA A 93 10.93 17.10 24.91
C ALA A 93 10.55 15.70 25.44
N LEU A 94 10.67 15.48 26.76
CA LEU A 94 10.28 14.24 27.40
C LEU A 94 8.80 14.31 27.78
N ALA A 95 8.02 13.44 27.15
CA ALA A 95 6.59 13.19 27.34
C ALA A 95 5.65 14.31 26.89
N ARG A 96 5.47 14.49 25.57
CA ARG A 96 4.11 14.77 25.11
C ARG A 96 3.27 13.59 25.62
N GLY A 97 2.38 13.85 26.57
CA GLY A 97 1.56 12.83 27.20
C GLY A 97 0.82 12.00 26.17
N LEU A 98 0.43 10.79 26.53
CA LEU A 98 -0.42 9.94 25.71
C LEU A 98 -1.84 10.08 26.23
N ALA A 99 -2.80 10.46 25.39
CA ALA A 99 -4.20 10.39 25.77
C ALA A 99 -4.60 8.91 25.82
N ASN A 100 -5.26 8.48 26.89
CA ASN A 100 -5.74 7.12 27.03
C ASN A 100 -7.24 7.08 26.76
N GLY A 101 -7.67 6.26 25.80
CA GLY A 101 -9.08 6.14 25.45
C GLY A 101 -9.99 5.79 26.64
N LEU A 102 -9.47 5.05 27.63
CA LEU A 102 -10.22 4.71 28.85
C LEU A 102 -10.66 5.95 29.63
N ASP A 103 -9.82 7.00 29.64
CA ASP A 103 -10.10 8.24 30.38
C ASP A 103 -11.25 9.04 29.72
N HIS A 104 -11.60 8.72 28.48
CA HIS A 104 -12.73 9.29 27.74
C HIS A 104 -13.97 8.39 27.74
N GLY A 105 -13.99 7.35 28.57
CA GLY A 105 -15.12 6.44 28.74
C GLY A 105 -15.19 5.32 27.71
N LEU A 106 -14.09 5.05 26.97
CA LEU A 106 -14.01 3.84 26.16
C LEU A 106 -13.79 2.64 27.05
N VAL A 107 -14.59 1.58 26.84
CA VAL A 107 -14.55 0.37 27.65
C VAL A 107 -14.30 -0.84 26.73
N PRO A 108 -13.16 -1.52 26.84
CA PRO A 108 -12.85 -2.74 26.09
C PRO A 108 -13.95 -3.80 26.23
N GLY A 109 -14.49 -4.28 25.11
CA GLY A 109 -15.47 -5.37 25.09
C GLY A 109 -16.85 -4.99 25.64
N ALA A 110 -17.10 -3.72 25.98
CA ALA A 110 -18.43 -3.28 26.35
C ALA A 110 -19.40 -3.46 25.18
N ALA A 111 -20.61 -3.90 25.51
CA ALA A 111 -21.71 -3.92 24.55
C ALA A 111 -22.15 -2.49 24.27
N GLY A 112 -22.46 -2.19 23.01
CA GLY A 112 -23.01 -0.89 22.62
C GLY A 112 -22.02 0.01 21.91
N ASP A 113 -22.58 1.08 21.35
CA ASP A 113 -21.89 2.02 20.48
C ASP A 113 -21.00 2.96 21.29
N GLN A 114 -19.71 2.98 20.98
CA GLN A 114 -18.72 3.82 21.62
C GLN A 114 -18.22 4.97 20.73
N SER A 115 -18.87 5.20 19.58
CA SER A 115 -18.44 6.19 18.57
C SER A 115 -18.31 7.59 19.15
N ALA A 116 -19.28 8.04 19.95
CA ALA A 116 -19.24 9.37 20.58
C ALA A 116 -18.09 9.51 21.59
N ALA A 117 -17.74 8.45 22.32
CA ALA A 117 -16.62 8.46 23.26
C ALA A 117 -15.29 8.53 22.49
N LEU A 118 -15.14 7.73 21.44
CA LEU A 118 -13.94 7.75 20.60
C LEU A 118 -13.77 9.09 19.88
N GLN A 119 -14.85 9.66 19.36
CA GLN A 119 -14.82 10.96 18.68
C GLN A 119 -14.32 12.07 19.62
N ARG A 120 -14.82 12.11 20.87
CA ARG A 120 -14.34 13.08 21.87
C ARG A 120 -12.84 12.90 22.16
N ALA A 121 -12.41 11.65 22.37
CA ALA A 121 -11.02 11.33 22.64
C ALA A 121 -10.08 11.76 21.50
N LEU A 122 -10.49 11.50 20.24
CA LEU A 122 -9.72 11.90 19.05
C LEU A 122 -9.65 13.42 18.92
N ASN A 123 -10.78 14.12 19.10
CA ASN A 123 -10.82 15.57 19.02
C ASN A 123 -9.90 16.23 20.05
N GLU A 124 -9.91 15.74 21.29
CA GLU A 124 -9.08 16.27 22.37
C GLU A 124 -7.58 15.97 22.13
N ALA A 125 -7.24 14.73 21.79
CA ALA A 125 -5.87 14.33 21.52
C ALA A 125 -5.28 15.11 20.32
N ALA A 126 -6.05 15.28 19.25
CA ALA A 126 -5.65 16.05 18.07
C ALA A 126 -5.50 17.55 18.38
N ALA A 127 -6.36 18.12 19.23
CA ALA A 127 -6.25 19.51 19.68
C ALA A 127 -4.97 19.74 20.50
N LEU A 128 -4.59 18.76 21.32
CA LEU A 128 -3.36 18.77 22.13
C LEU A 128 -2.10 18.39 21.33
N GLY A 129 -2.26 17.86 20.11
CA GLY A 129 -1.13 17.40 19.28
C GLY A 129 -0.42 16.18 19.89
N ILE A 130 -1.16 15.31 20.57
CA ILE A 130 -0.67 14.11 21.21
C ILE A 130 -1.38 12.86 20.67
N PRO A 131 -0.77 11.66 20.77
CA PRO A 131 -1.46 10.45 20.34
C PRO A 131 -2.58 10.03 21.29
N LEU A 132 -3.63 9.44 20.72
CA LEU A 132 -4.65 8.69 21.43
C LEU A 132 -4.29 7.20 21.41
N PHE A 133 -4.13 6.61 22.58
CA PHE A 133 -3.91 5.19 22.75
C PHE A 133 -5.18 4.46 23.15
N LEU A 134 -5.45 3.36 22.46
CA LEU A 134 -6.50 2.41 22.80
C LEU A 134 -5.86 1.10 23.28
N PRO A 135 -6.15 0.65 24.51
CA PRO A 135 -5.68 -0.66 24.96
C PRO A 135 -6.30 -1.81 24.15
N GLY A 136 -5.81 -3.03 24.38
CA GLY A 136 -6.38 -4.23 23.77
C GLY A 136 -7.85 -4.40 24.18
N GLY A 137 -8.71 -4.66 23.21
CA GLY A 137 -10.15 -4.65 23.40
C GLY A 137 -10.92 -4.53 22.09
N ARG A 138 -12.17 -4.98 22.11
CA ARG A 138 -13.13 -4.72 21.03
C ARG A 138 -13.93 -3.46 21.35
N TYR A 139 -13.96 -2.51 20.43
CA TYR A 139 -14.72 -1.27 20.53
C TYR A 139 -15.70 -1.21 19.37
N GLU A 140 -17.01 -1.27 19.65
CA GLU A 140 -18.00 -1.13 18.60
C GLU A 140 -18.19 0.34 18.25
N ILE A 141 -17.93 0.69 16.99
CA ILE A 141 -18.03 2.05 16.51
C ILE A 141 -18.57 2.09 15.07
N SER A 142 -19.00 3.27 14.64
CA SER A 142 -19.42 3.58 13.28
C SER A 142 -19.22 5.07 13.02
N ASP A 143 -18.75 5.40 11.83
CA ASP A 143 -18.62 6.77 11.31
C ASP A 143 -17.88 7.74 12.25
N VAL A 144 -16.74 7.29 12.79
CA VAL A 144 -15.87 8.16 13.59
C VAL A 144 -14.95 8.95 12.67
N ALA A 145 -15.07 10.27 12.70
CA ALA A 145 -14.24 11.17 11.93
C ALA A 145 -12.87 11.33 12.58
N LEU A 146 -11.81 11.32 11.78
CA LEU A 146 -10.43 11.58 12.16
C LEU A 146 -10.10 13.05 11.89
N PRO A 147 -9.93 13.89 12.92
CA PRO A 147 -9.42 15.25 12.76
C PRO A 147 -8.03 15.27 12.11
N ALA A 148 -7.66 16.41 11.51
CA ALA A 148 -6.29 16.64 11.07
C ALA A 148 -5.29 16.43 12.22
N ARG A 149 -4.15 15.83 11.91
CA ARG A 149 -3.06 15.47 12.84
C ARG A 149 -3.44 14.44 13.90
N SER A 150 -4.52 13.69 13.69
CA SER A 150 -4.88 12.57 14.57
C SER A 150 -3.79 11.51 14.54
N ILE A 151 -3.37 11.03 15.71
CA ILE A 151 -2.48 9.88 15.85
C ILE A 151 -3.18 8.85 16.73
N LEU A 152 -3.72 7.80 16.12
CA LEU A 152 -4.41 6.71 16.81
C LEU A 152 -3.48 5.50 16.92
N LEU A 153 -3.22 5.06 18.14
CA LEU A 153 -2.34 3.94 18.47
C LEU A 153 -3.12 2.84 19.18
N GLY A 154 -2.96 1.59 18.75
CA GLY A 154 -3.45 0.42 19.48
C GLY A 154 -2.35 -0.37 20.17
N ALA A 155 -2.75 -1.46 20.83
CA ALA A 155 -1.87 -2.46 21.45
C ALA A 155 -1.57 -3.65 20.50
N GLY A 156 -1.53 -3.40 19.20
CA GLY A 156 -1.46 -4.41 18.15
C GLY A 156 -2.85 -4.90 17.73
N PRO A 157 -2.97 -6.06 17.05
CA PRO A 157 -4.23 -6.55 16.50
C PRO A 157 -5.31 -6.84 17.57
N GLN A 158 -4.93 -6.88 18.86
CA GLN A 158 -5.85 -7.04 19.99
C GLN A 158 -6.72 -5.80 20.24
N THR A 159 -6.28 -4.62 19.81
CA THR A 159 -7.13 -3.43 19.73
C THR A 159 -7.94 -3.53 18.45
N MET A 160 -9.25 -3.72 18.57
CA MET A 160 -10.14 -3.93 17.43
C MET A 160 -11.27 -2.89 17.43
N LEU A 161 -11.32 -2.10 16.36
CA LEU A 161 -12.44 -1.25 16.02
C LEU A 161 -13.43 -2.08 15.20
N ALA A 162 -14.55 -2.44 15.82
CA ALA A 162 -15.57 -3.25 15.17
C ALA A 162 -16.68 -2.35 14.61
N GLY A 163 -16.81 -2.36 13.29
CA GLY A 163 -17.85 -1.66 12.57
C GLY A 163 -19.24 -2.16 12.91
N ARG A 164 -20.20 -1.24 12.90
CA ARG A 164 -21.62 -1.51 13.11
C ARG A 164 -22.40 -1.27 11.80
N GLY A 165 -23.32 -2.18 11.48
CA GLY A 165 -24.33 -1.96 10.44
C GLY A 165 -23.83 -1.89 8.99
N GLY A 166 -22.59 -2.30 8.69
CA GLY A 166 -22.03 -2.23 7.33
C GLY A 166 -21.69 -0.81 6.88
N SER A 167 -21.32 0.04 7.83
CA SER A 167 -20.93 1.43 7.58
C SER A 167 -19.41 1.61 7.61
N THR A 168 -18.96 2.74 7.10
CA THR A 168 -17.60 3.25 7.31
C THR A 168 -17.31 3.33 8.81
N VAL A 169 -16.16 2.84 9.22
CA VAL A 169 -15.74 2.80 10.62
C VAL A 169 -14.99 4.07 10.99
N LEU A 170 -14.04 4.45 10.13
CA LEU A 170 -13.22 5.64 10.26
C LEU A 170 -13.28 6.46 8.98
N SER A 171 -13.51 7.75 9.12
CA SER A 171 -13.60 8.66 7.98
C SER A 171 -12.69 9.88 8.16
N ALA A 172 -12.22 10.47 7.07
CA ALA A 172 -11.55 11.76 7.09
C ALA A 172 -11.80 12.51 5.78
N GLU A 173 -11.95 13.82 5.88
CA GLU A 173 -12.27 14.69 4.76
C GLU A 173 -11.48 15.99 4.90
N GLY A 174 -10.53 16.23 4.00
CA GLY A 174 -9.70 17.45 4.05
C GLY A 174 -8.80 17.54 5.30
N ALA A 175 -8.31 16.40 5.81
CA ALA A 175 -7.62 16.31 7.09
C ALA A 175 -6.22 15.70 6.93
N ASP A 176 -5.20 16.55 7.04
CA ASP A 176 -3.80 16.15 6.82
C ASP A 176 -3.15 15.50 8.05
N ASP A 177 -2.02 14.84 7.82
CA ASP A 177 -1.12 14.27 8.84
C ASP A 177 -1.76 13.24 9.79
N ILE A 178 -2.74 12.50 9.28
CA ILE A 178 -3.39 11.41 10.02
C ILE A 178 -2.48 10.19 10.11
N ALA A 179 -2.37 9.61 11.30
CA ALA A 179 -1.69 8.36 11.55
C ALA A 179 -2.54 7.36 12.32
N ILE A 180 -2.59 6.12 11.85
CA ILE A 180 -3.24 5.01 12.53
C ILE A 180 -2.24 3.86 12.58
N MET A 181 -2.00 3.32 13.76
CA MET A 181 -0.95 2.32 13.95
C MET A 181 -1.38 1.23 14.95
N ASP A 182 -0.90 0.01 14.70
CA ASP A 182 -0.95 -1.09 15.67
C ASP A 182 -2.36 -1.44 16.16
N LEU A 183 -3.34 -1.56 15.25
CA LEU A 183 -4.71 -1.96 15.58
C LEU A 183 -5.38 -2.76 14.46
N SER A 184 -6.58 -3.25 14.71
CA SER A 184 -7.44 -3.88 13.71
C SER A 184 -8.76 -3.14 13.50
N VAL A 185 -9.28 -3.20 12.28
CA VAL A 185 -10.59 -2.70 11.89
C VAL A 185 -11.37 -3.85 11.26
N ASP A 186 -12.51 -4.19 11.83
CA ASP A 186 -13.34 -5.30 11.37
C ASP A 186 -14.74 -4.80 10.98
N GLY A 187 -15.16 -5.02 9.75
CA GLY A 187 -16.46 -4.54 9.25
C GLY A 187 -17.67 -5.37 9.69
N SER A 188 -17.45 -6.47 10.43
CA SER A 188 -18.46 -7.42 10.86
C SER A 188 -19.37 -7.96 9.74
N ASN A 189 -18.95 -7.88 8.47
CA ASN A 189 -19.74 -8.28 7.28
C ASN A 189 -21.17 -7.72 7.28
N GLY A 190 -21.32 -6.42 7.56
CA GLY A 190 -22.62 -5.76 7.51
C GLY A 190 -23.21 -5.60 6.10
N SER A 191 -24.15 -4.67 5.94
CA SER A 191 -24.73 -4.34 4.64
C SER A 191 -23.68 -3.88 3.63
N GLU A 192 -23.92 -4.18 2.35
CA GLU A 192 -23.03 -3.79 1.25
C GLU A 192 -22.88 -2.26 1.17
N MET A 193 -21.64 -1.79 1.09
CA MET A 193 -21.25 -0.39 1.03
C MET A 193 -21.25 0.16 -0.40
N PRO A 194 -21.33 1.48 -0.59
CA PRO A 194 -21.11 2.11 -1.90
C PRO A 194 -19.72 1.79 -2.49
N ASP A 195 -19.56 1.94 -3.80
CA ASP A 195 -18.28 1.63 -4.48
C ASP A 195 -17.15 2.58 -4.12
N ARG A 196 -17.51 3.84 -3.92
CA ARG A 196 -16.60 4.92 -3.57
C ARG A 196 -16.56 5.15 -2.07
N ASP A 197 -16.52 4.06 -1.34
CA ASP A 197 -16.43 4.04 0.12
C ASP A 197 -15.74 2.77 0.63
N GLY A 198 -15.45 2.70 1.93
CA GLY A 198 -14.81 1.54 2.55
C GLY A 198 -14.77 1.64 4.07
N LEU A 199 -14.30 0.57 4.75
CA LEU A 199 -14.25 0.57 6.23
C LEU A 199 -13.44 1.73 6.79
N ILE A 200 -12.36 2.09 6.11
CA ILE A 200 -11.67 3.35 6.34
C ILE A 200 -11.74 4.16 5.05
N ALA A 201 -12.34 5.34 5.11
CA ALA A 201 -12.55 6.21 3.97
C ALA A 201 -11.87 7.57 4.19
N ILE A 202 -10.79 7.84 3.46
CA ILE A 202 -9.99 9.06 3.59
C ILE A 202 -10.05 9.84 2.27
N ARG A 203 -10.42 11.11 2.34
CA ARG A 203 -10.61 11.96 1.16
C ARG A 203 -9.83 13.25 1.29
N ARG A 204 -9.24 13.71 0.18
CA ARG A 204 -8.56 15.01 0.00
C ARG A 204 -7.57 15.31 1.13
N SER A 205 -6.71 14.35 1.46
CA SER A 205 -5.84 14.40 2.63
C SER A 205 -4.42 14.00 2.27
N SER A 206 -3.43 14.65 2.88
CA SER A 206 -2.01 14.42 2.67
C SER A 206 -1.31 14.00 3.97
N GLY A 207 -0.15 13.35 3.86
CA GLY A 207 0.60 12.91 5.04
C GLY A 207 -0.02 11.70 5.76
N LEU A 208 -0.93 10.96 5.11
CA LEU A 208 -1.54 9.76 5.69
C LEU A 208 -0.48 8.71 6.04
N ARG A 209 -0.58 8.12 7.24
CA ARG A 209 0.26 6.99 7.67
C ARG A 209 -0.62 5.87 8.25
N LEU A 210 -0.73 4.77 7.52
CA LEU A 210 -1.33 3.54 8.04
C LEU A 210 -0.23 2.51 8.21
N GLU A 211 0.05 2.08 9.44
CA GLU A 211 1.15 1.17 9.72
C GLU A 211 0.75 0.02 10.64
N ARG A 212 1.04 -1.23 10.23
CA ARG A 212 0.76 -2.42 11.06
C ARG A 212 -0.71 -2.51 11.48
N ILE A 213 -1.61 -2.26 10.52
CA ILE A 213 -3.05 -2.36 10.69
C ILE A 213 -3.57 -3.64 10.04
N ALA A 214 -4.48 -4.33 10.71
CA ALA A 214 -5.28 -5.40 10.11
C ALA A 214 -6.68 -4.89 9.74
N ILE A 215 -7.16 -5.19 8.53
CA ILE A 215 -8.51 -4.83 8.06
C ILE A 215 -9.20 -6.09 7.56
N ALA A 216 -10.40 -6.37 8.07
CA ALA A 216 -11.11 -7.57 7.72
C ALA A 216 -12.62 -7.38 7.58
N ASN A 217 -13.26 -8.30 6.88
CA ASN A 217 -14.72 -8.46 6.87
C ASN A 217 -15.46 -7.19 6.41
N ALA A 218 -14.90 -6.53 5.39
CA ALA A 218 -15.49 -5.34 4.79
C ALA A 218 -16.59 -5.77 3.82
N ALA A 219 -17.82 -5.29 4.05
CA ALA A 219 -18.91 -5.38 3.09
C ALA A 219 -18.78 -4.35 1.96
N GLY A 220 -17.56 -4.15 1.46
CA GLY A 220 -17.23 -3.16 0.44
C GLY A 220 -15.72 -3.17 0.20
N ASN A 221 -15.13 -1.98 0.10
CA ASN A 221 -13.68 -1.86 0.10
C ASN A 221 -13.12 -1.86 1.54
N GLY A 222 -11.92 -2.41 1.73
CA GLY A 222 -11.21 -2.29 3.00
C GLY A 222 -10.77 -0.84 3.26
N LEU A 223 -10.05 -0.28 2.29
CA LEU A 223 -9.65 1.12 2.24
C LEU A 223 -10.23 1.80 1.01
N TYR A 224 -10.83 2.97 1.20
CA TYR A 224 -11.15 3.90 0.12
C TYR A 224 -10.38 5.20 0.33
N LEU A 225 -9.58 5.59 -0.67
CA LEU A 225 -8.68 6.74 -0.62
C LEU A 225 -8.93 7.61 -1.85
N GLU A 226 -9.38 8.85 -1.67
CA GLU A 226 -9.68 9.75 -2.79
C GLU A 226 -8.87 11.03 -2.69
N GLY A 227 -8.03 11.36 -3.68
CA GLY A 227 -7.19 12.56 -3.58
C GLY A 227 -6.16 12.50 -2.45
N VAL A 228 -5.60 11.32 -2.18
CA VAL A 228 -4.73 11.09 -1.00
C VAL A 228 -3.26 10.91 -1.39
N ALA A 229 -2.38 11.44 -0.55
CA ALA A 229 -0.94 11.13 -0.52
C ALA A 229 -0.52 10.60 0.86
N GLY A 230 0.41 9.65 0.91
CA GLY A 230 0.81 9.02 2.17
C GLY A 230 1.49 7.67 2.04
N ARG A 231 1.68 7.01 3.19
CA ARG A 231 2.37 5.72 3.31
C ARG A 231 1.46 4.70 3.99
N LEU A 232 1.26 3.57 3.30
CA LEU A 232 0.57 2.39 3.78
C LEU A 232 1.60 1.28 3.92
N ARG A 233 1.88 0.84 5.14
CA ARG A 233 3.00 -0.06 5.44
C ARG A 233 2.60 -1.22 6.34
N ASP A 234 3.02 -2.41 5.98
CA ASP A 234 2.79 -3.65 6.75
C ASP A 234 1.29 -3.87 7.06
N LEU A 235 0.43 -3.61 6.07
CA LEU A 235 -1.01 -3.83 6.22
C LEU A 235 -1.37 -5.29 6.00
N ASN A 236 -2.34 -5.80 6.76
CA ASN A 236 -2.97 -7.09 6.49
C ASN A 236 -4.44 -6.88 6.19
N ILE A 237 -4.84 -7.04 4.92
CA ILE A 237 -6.23 -6.77 4.49
C ILE A 237 -6.82 -8.04 3.90
N GLY A 238 -8.02 -8.42 4.32
CA GLY A 238 -8.72 -9.49 3.62
C GLY A 238 -10.20 -9.63 3.92
N ARG A 239 -10.86 -10.55 3.20
CA ARG A 239 -12.32 -10.74 3.30
C ARG A 239 -13.08 -9.44 3.03
N CYS A 240 -12.75 -8.78 1.92
CA CYS A 240 -13.49 -7.61 1.44
C CYS A 240 -14.41 -8.03 0.30
N THR A 241 -15.70 -7.69 0.32
CA THR A 241 -16.61 -8.06 -0.77
C THR A 241 -16.25 -7.36 -2.09
N ARG A 242 -15.49 -6.26 -2.04
CA ARG A 242 -14.91 -5.58 -3.21
C ARG A 242 -13.39 -5.59 -3.22
N SER A 243 -12.75 -4.44 -3.04
CA SER A 243 -11.30 -4.29 -3.16
C SER A 243 -10.67 -4.17 -1.78
N ALA A 244 -9.46 -4.71 -1.57
CA ALA A 244 -8.75 -4.40 -0.32
C ALA A 244 -8.40 -2.91 -0.25
N ILE A 245 -7.88 -2.34 -1.34
CA ILE A 245 -7.55 -0.92 -1.45
C ILE A 245 -8.14 -0.39 -2.75
N PHE A 246 -8.91 0.69 -2.66
CA PHE A 246 -9.31 1.50 -3.80
C PHE A 246 -8.82 2.94 -3.61
N ALA A 247 -7.79 3.31 -4.36
CA ALA A 247 -7.31 4.67 -4.49
C ALA A 247 -7.84 5.31 -5.78
N LEU A 248 -8.49 6.46 -5.65
CA LEU A 248 -9.02 7.28 -6.73
C LEU A 248 -8.33 8.65 -6.72
N ASP A 249 -7.85 9.08 -7.88
CA ASP A 249 -7.20 10.40 -8.08
C ASP A 249 -6.06 10.66 -7.07
N GLY A 250 -5.18 9.68 -6.89
CA GLY A 250 -4.05 9.78 -5.97
C GLY A 250 -3.07 10.90 -6.32
N THR A 251 -2.34 11.34 -5.29
CA THR A 251 -1.32 12.41 -5.40
C THR A 251 0.06 11.97 -4.90
N GLY A 252 0.28 10.65 -4.78
CA GLY A 252 1.53 10.05 -4.34
C GLY A 252 1.37 9.14 -3.12
N LEU A 253 0.76 7.97 -3.32
CA LEU A 253 0.70 6.93 -2.28
C LEU A 253 1.90 6.00 -2.37
N SER A 254 2.35 5.46 -1.24
CA SER A 254 3.28 4.33 -1.20
C SER A 254 2.65 3.18 -0.43
N VAL A 255 2.46 2.03 -1.09
CA VAL A 255 1.92 0.81 -0.49
C VAL A 255 3.02 -0.24 -0.45
N THR A 256 3.45 -0.58 0.77
CA THR A 256 4.65 -1.38 1.02
C THR A 256 4.38 -2.52 1.99
N GLY A 257 4.85 -3.72 1.64
CA GLY A 257 4.81 -4.87 2.56
C GLY A 257 3.39 -5.35 2.92
N ALA A 258 2.37 -4.99 2.15
CA ALA A 258 0.99 -5.38 2.45
C ALA A 258 0.75 -6.86 2.12
N ALA A 259 -0.01 -7.55 2.96
CA ALA A 259 -0.58 -8.86 2.70
C ALA A 259 -2.08 -8.72 2.44
N ILE A 260 -2.51 -9.03 1.21
CA ILE A 260 -3.89 -8.87 0.75
C ILE A 260 -4.46 -10.23 0.33
N ASN A 261 -5.64 -10.58 0.81
CA ASN A 261 -6.24 -11.87 0.49
C ASN A 261 -7.77 -11.90 0.55
N ASP A 262 -8.38 -12.81 -0.22
CA ASP A 262 -9.81 -13.12 -0.16
C ASP A 262 -10.69 -11.88 -0.41
N CYS A 263 -10.39 -11.14 -1.49
CA CYS A 263 -11.16 -9.95 -1.88
C CYS A 263 -11.96 -10.20 -3.16
N GLY A 264 -13.19 -9.68 -3.21
CA GLY A 264 -14.17 -10.03 -4.23
C GLY A 264 -13.95 -9.43 -5.62
N ASN A 265 -13.21 -8.31 -5.74
CA ASN A 265 -13.10 -7.60 -7.01
C ASN A 265 -11.70 -7.09 -7.37
N ALA A 266 -10.85 -6.78 -6.39
CA ALA A 266 -9.46 -6.45 -6.64
C ALA A 266 -8.61 -6.59 -5.37
N GLY A 267 -7.31 -6.77 -5.52
CA GLY A 267 -6.39 -6.48 -4.43
C GLY A 267 -6.26 -4.98 -4.25
N ILE A 268 -5.61 -4.30 -5.21
CA ILE A 268 -5.37 -2.86 -5.19
C ILE A 268 -5.87 -2.23 -6.50
N ARG A 269 -6.66 -1.15 -6.39
CA ARG A 269 -7.04 -0.29 -7.51
C ARG A 269 -6.37 1.07 -7.36
N ILE A 270 -5.64 1.49 -8.39
CA ILE A 270 -5.08 2.84 -8.52
C ILE A 270 -5.71 3.47 -9.75
N TRP A 271 -6.78 4.23 -9.56
CA TRP A 271 -7.58 4.76 -10.64
C TRP A 271 -7.55 6.28 -10.63
N ARG A 272 -7.82 6.86 -11.80
CA ARG A 272 -8.16 8.27 -11.93
C ARG A 272 -9.45 8.46 -12.69
N GLU A 273 -10.18 9.52 -12.36
CA GLU A 273 -11.35 9.92 -13.15
C GLU A 273 -10.95 10.37 -14.55
N ARG A 274 -9.83 11.08 -14.67
CA ARG A 274 -9.25 11.54 -15.94
C ARG A 274 -7.80 11.08 -16.07
N PRO A 275 -7.35 10.71 -17.28
CA PRO A 275 -5.95 10.38 -17.53
C PRO A 275 -5.01 11.45 -16.96
N GLY A 276 -3.98 11.03 -16.22
CA GLY A 276 -2.96 11.91 -15.67
C GLY A 276 -2.04 11.26 -14.64
N SER A 277 -1.04 12.01 -14.19
CA SER A 277 -0.04 11.54 -13.22
C SER A 277 -0.66 11.28 -11.84
N ASP A 278 -0.37 10.11 -11.27
CA ASP A 278 -0.76 9.69 -9.92
C ASP A 278 0.45 9.52 -9.00
N GLY A 279 1.54 8.93 -9.52
CA GLY A 279 2.80 8.79 -8.80
C GLY A 279 2.81 7.71 -7.71
N THR A 280 1.77 6.88 -7.61
CA THR A 280 1.72 5.82 -6.59
C THR A 280 2.79 4.75 -6.79
N ILE A 281 3.40 4.30 -5.68
CA ILE A 281 4.38 3.21 -5.65
C ILE A 281 3.78 2.01 -4.92
N LEU A 282 3.71 0.87 -5.62
CA LEU A 282 3.27 -0.42 -5.08
C LEU A 282 4.45 -1.38 -5.06
N THR A 283 5.00 -1.69 -3.88
CA THR A 283 6.16 -2.58 -3.80
C THR A 283 6.20 -3.54 -2.61
N GLY A 284 6.76 -4.73 -2.81
CA GLY A 284 6.94 -5.72 -1.75
C GLY A 284 5.65 -6.32 -1.22
N ASN A 285 4.54 -6.22 -1.95
CA ASN A 285 3.23 -6.69 -1.50
C ASN A 285 2.98 -8.15 -1.89
N ARG A 286 2.19 -8.86 -1.09
CA ARG A 286 1.69 -10.21 -1.36
C ARG A 286 0.17 -10.16 -1.53
N ILE A 287 -0.33 -10.49 -2.71
CA ILE A 287 -1.76 -10.40 -3.05
C ILE A 287 -2.23 -11.75 -3.57
N ALA A 288 -3.23 -12.34 -2.93
CA ALA A 288 -3.71 -13.67 -3.28
C ALA A 288 -5.24 -13.77 -3.25
N ARG A 289 -5.80 -14.77 -3.95
CA ARG A 289 -7.22 -15.16 -3.86
C ARG A 289 -8.15 -13.96 -4.10
N ILE A 290 -8.03 -13.40 -5.30
CA ILE A 290 -8.83 -12.27 -5.73
C ILE A 290 -9.91 -12.77 -6.69
N ASP A 291 -11.16 -12.55 -6.32
CA ASP A 291 -12.32 -12.99 -7.08
C ASP A 291 -12.82 -11.90 -8.03
N TRP A 292 -13.88 -12.21 -8.78
CA TRP A 292 -14.51 -11.41 -9.81
C TRP A 292 -16.03 -11.29 -9.57
N THR A 293 -16.43 -10.97 -8.34
CA THR A 293 -17.85 -10.98 -7.91
C THR A 293 -18.70 -9.93 -8.62
N GLY A 294 -18.11 -8.78 -8.96
CA GLY A 294 -18.77 -7.67 -9.64
C GLY A 294 -18.88 -7.83 -11.16
N GLY A 295 -18.41 -8.93 -11.75
CA GLY A 295 -18.55 -9.19 -13.18
C GLY A 295 -17.83 -8.21 -14.11
N GLY A 296 -18.20 -8.21 -15.40
CA GLY A 296 -17.70 -7.28 -16.42
C GLY A 296 -16.42 -7.69 -17.18
N ASN A 297 -15.98 -6.84 -18.10
CA ASN A 297 -15.00 -7.20 -19.14
C ASN A 297 -13.54 -6.96 -18.73
N GLY A 298 -13.23 -7.15 -17.45
CA GLY A 298 -11.85 -7.14 -16.93
C GLY A 298 -11.48 -6.00 -15.98
N GLN A 299 -12.42 -5.15 -15.56
CA GLN A 299 -12.17 -4.15 -14.50
C GLN A 299 -12.05 -4.77 -13.10
N ASN A 300 -12.65 -5.95 -12.92
CA ASN A 300 -12.70 -6.73 -11.69
C ASN A 300 -11.86 -8.01 -11.84
N GLY A 301 -11.52 -8.69 -10.74
CA GLY A 301 -10.72 -9.93 -10.78
C GLY A 301 -9.21 -9.73 -10.81
N ASN A 302 -8.73 -8.49 -10.64
CA ASN A 302 -7.31 -8.18 -10.80
C ASN A 302 -6.60 -8.08 -9.45
N GLY A 303 -5.39 -8.64 -9.32
CA GLY A 303 -4.57 -8.42 -8.14
C GLY A 303 -4.21 -6.94 -7.97
N ILE A 304 -3.69 -6.32 -9.02
CA ILE A 304 -3.50 -4.86 -9.12
C ILE A 304 -4.15 -4.36 -10.40
N ASN A 305 -4.95 -3.30 -10.31
CA ASN A 305 -5.56 -2.63 -11.47
C ASN A 305 -5.22 -1.14 -11.47
N VAL A 306 -4.52 -0.70 -12.51
CA VAL A 306 -4.18 0.71 -12.75
C VAL A 306 -4.99 1.22 -13.94
N PHE A 307 -5.77 2.29 -13.73
CA PHE A 307 -6.66 2.83 -14.75
C PHE A 307 -6.56 4.35 -14.81
N ASN A 308 -6.29 4.92 -15.99
CA ASN A 308 -6.10 6.37 -16.20
C ASN A 308 -4.96 7.00 -15.35
N ALA A 309 -4.22 6.22 -14.57
CA ALA A 309 -3.18 6.68 -13.67
C ALA A 309 -1.80 6.47 -14.27
N ASP A 310 -1.08 7.57 -14.49
CA ASP A 310 0.29 7.59 -15.00
C ASP A 310 1.30 7.68 -13.85
N ASP A 311 2.58 7.42 -14.16
CA ASP A 311 3.71 7.46 -13.21
C ASP A 311 3.58 6.51 -12.01
N VAL A 312 2.75 5.49 -12.14
CA VAL A 312 2.61 4.44 -11.13
C VAL A 312 3.78 3.45 -11.27
N ILE A 313 4.43 3.13 -10.14
CA ILE A 313 5.48 2.10 -10.07
C ILE A 313 4.88 0.85 -9.45
N VAL A 314 5.06 -0.30 -10.12
CA VAL A 314 4.69 -1.61 -9.58
C VAL A 314 5.90 -2.54 -9.64
N SER A 315 6.51 -2.82 -8.49
CA SER A 315 7.77 -3.57 -8.39
C SER A 315 7.78 -4.58 -7.24
N ASP A 316 8.42 -5.73 -7.45
CA ASP A 316 8.73 -6.69 -6.37
C ASP A 316 7.49 -7.19 -5.58
N ASN A 317 6.33 -7.24 -6.25
CA ASN A 317 5.10 -7.79 -5.69
C ASN A 317 4.94 -9.26 -6.06
N HIS A 318 4.35 -10.06 -5.16
CA HIS A 318 4.00 -11.45 -5.37
C HIS A 318 2.47 -11.59 -5.47
N LEU A 319 1.99 -12.01 -6.64
CA LEU A 319 0.57 -12.14 -6.92
C LEU A 319 0.23 -13.58 -7.31
N SER A 320 -0.84 -14.13 -6.73
CA SER A 320 -1.30 -15.51 -6.99
C SER A 320 -2.83 -15.58 -6.97
N ASP A 321 -3.40 -16.59 -7.61
CA ASP A 321 -4.84 -16.91 -7.53
C ASP A 321 -5.78 -15.70 -7.75
N CYS A 322 -5.50 -14.90 -8.79
CA CYS A 322 -6.37 -13.81 -9.23
C CYS A 322 -7.27 -14.31 -10.37
N ALA A 323 -8.58 -14.05 -10.28
CA ALA A 323 -9.59 -14.58 -11.18
C ALA A 323 -9.45 -14.08 -12.64
N PHE A 324 -8.91 -12.87 -12.85
CA PHE A 324 -8.73 -12.28 -14.18
C PHE A 324 -7.25 -12.13 -14.54
N SER A 325 -6.60 -11.08 -14.03
CA SER A 325 -5.17 -10.82 -14.26
C SER A 325 -4.44 -10.59 -12.94
N ALA A 326 -3.15 -10.94 -12.88
CA ALA A 326 -2.33 -10.50 -11.76
C ALA A 326 -2.25 -8.96 -11.73
N ILE A 327 -1.82 -8.36 -12.83
CA ILE A 327 -1.69 -6.91 -12.97
C ILE A 327 -2.39 -6.48 -14.26
N ARG A 328 -3.26 -5.48 -14.17
CA ARG A 328 -3.93 -4.86 -15.30
C ARG A 328 -3.59 -3.38 -15.35
N LEU A 329 -3.22 -2.93 -16.54
CA LEU A 329 -2.92 -1.54 -16.85
C LEU A 329 -3.86 -1.12 -17.99
N ASN A 330 -4.62 -0.05 -17.80
CA ASN A 330 -5.60 0.39 -18.77
C ASN A 330 -5.56 1.92 -18.93
N THR A 331 -5.21 2.39 -20.13
CA THR A 331 -5.06 3.82 -20.42
C THR A 331 -4.04 4.49 -19.48
N THR A 332 -2.81 3.96 -19.42
CA THR A 332 -1.76 4.44 -18.51
C THR A 332 -0.39 4.50 -19.18
N ALA A 333 0.42 5.50 -18.85
CA ALA A 333 1.84 5.61 -19.14
C ALA A 333 2.67 5.33 -17.86
N MET A 334 3.52 4.30 -17.90
CA MET A 334 4.34 3.87 -16.75
C MET A 334 5.82 4.22 -16.93
N SER A 335 6.48 4.61 -15.84
CA SER A 335 7.92 4.94 -15.79
C SER A 335 8.83 3.81 -15.27
N GLY A 336 8.27 2.62 -14.92
CA GLY A 336 9.05 1.42 -14.59
C GLY A 336 8.20 0.26 -14.07
N TYR A 337 8.47 -0.96 -14.54
CA TYR A 337 7.78 -2.19 -14.09
C TYR A 337 8.75 -3.37 -13.98
N ARG A 338 8.76 -4.04 -12.82
CA ARG A 338 9.45 -5.32 -12.61
C ARG A 338 8.59 -6.22 -11.72
N ALA A 339 7.75 -7.05 -12.34
CA ALA A 339 7.15 -8.18 -11.63
C ALA A 339 8.13 -9.35 -11.62
N ILE A 340 8.21 -10.03 -10.48
CA ILE A 340 8.75 -11.39 -10.41
C ILE A 340 7.52 -12.30 -10.51
N PRO A 341 7.16 -12.80 -11.70
CA PRO A 341 6.04 -13.74 -11.81
C PRO A 341 6.41 -15.02 -11.06
N ALA A 342 5.68 -15.34 -10.00
CA ALA A 342 5.77 -16.64 -9.34
C ALA A 342 4.95 -17.73 -10.05
N CYS A 343 4.28 -17.42 -11.16
CA CYS A 343 3.72 -18.43 -12.05
C CYS A 343 4.81 -18.97 -12.98
N ALA A 344 5.54 -19.99 -12.54
CA ALA A 344 6.50 -20.70 -13.40
C ALA A 344 5.78 -21.54 -14.48
N ALA A 345 6.23 -21.34 -15.73
CA ALA A 345 6.24 -22.25 -16.87
C ALA A 345 4.94 -22.92 -17.36
N ALA A 346 4.43 -22.46 -18.52
CA ALA A 346 3.74 -23.32 -19.47
C ALA A 346 4.13 -22.98 -20.92
N ARG A 347 4.44 -24.04 -21.65
CA ARG A 347 5.04 -24.14 -22.99
C ARG A 347 4.23 -23.41 -24.07
N TRP A 348 4.88 -22.58 -24.88
CA TRP A 348 4.33 -21.98 -26.11
C TRP A 348 4.05 -23.10 -27.14
N ARG A 349 2.83 -23.18 -27.68
CA ARG A 349 2.53 -23.89 -28.94
C ARG A 349 1.88 -22.88 -29.86
N SER A 350 2.60 -22.44 -30.89
CA SER A 350 2.13 -21.48 -31.88
C SER A 350 0.99 -22.09 -32.71
N PHE A 351 -0.19 -21.47 -32.69
CA PHE A 351 -1.18 -21.71 -33.73
C PHE A 351 -0.83 -20.79 -34.90
N ARG A 352 -0.33 -21.36 -36.00
CA ARG A 352 -0.36 -20.69 -37.31
C ARG A 352 -1.81 -20.72 -37.78
N SER A 353 -2.38 -19.56 -38.10
CA SER A 353 -3.59 -19.51 -38.91
C SER A 353 -3.21 -19.96 -40.31
N SER A 354 -3.52 -21.21 -40.66
CA SER A 354 -3.59 -21.62 -42.06
C SER A 354 -4.83 -20.98 -42.67
N GLY A 355 -4.62 -20.00 -43.56
CA GLY A 355 -5.68 -19.57 -44.47
C GLY A 355 -6.10 -20.77 -45.35
N SER A 356 -7.40 -21.01 -45.45
CA SER A 356 -7.95 -21.87 -46.49
C SER A 356 -8.40 -20.98 -47.66
N GLN A 357 -7.55 -20.90 -48.67
CA GLN A 357 -8.01 -20.84 -50.06
C GLN A 357 -8.26 -22.27 -50.57
N ALA A 358 -9.08 -22.36 -51.63
CA ALA A 358 -9.51 -23.53 -52.41
C ALA A 358 -10.74 -24.25 -51.83
N ARG A 359 -11.85 -24.46 -52.55
CA ARG A 359 -12.23 -24.29 -53.96
C ARG A 359 -13.74 -24.07 -53.99
#